data_AF-A0A3R8YTX5-F1
#
_entry.id   AF-A0A3R8YTX5-F1
#
_cell.length_a   1.000
_cell.length_b   1.000
_cell.length_c   1.000
_cell.angle_alpha   90.00
_cell.angle_beta   90.00
_cell.angle_gamma   90.00
#
_symmetry.space_group_name_H-M   'P 1'
#
loop_
_entity.id
_entity.type
_entity.pdbx_description
1 polymer ?
#
loop_
_entity_poly.entity_id
_entity_poly.type
_entity_poly.pdbx_seq_one_letter_code
_entity_poly.pdbx_strand_id
1 'polypeptide(L)'
;MICRFTLAVAMAAITLTGCTSHKKDEPATTSITASAKDFFKGPPVVSAEDFSTGPTQVDVSHVTSRTDDGSAVYVTVDGKDAGALIRGQSLQLHLPAGEHQVGGYVPTLLGFGRVTIPAVKVTTTPEKVKKVAYTTGLKKPAFTETDAGQG
;
A
#
# COMPACT_ATOMS: atom_id res chain seq x y z
N MET A 1 11.43 42.25 19.65
CA MET A 1 10.37 42.18 20.69
C MET A 1 9.98 40.73 20.86
N ILE A 2 10.37 40.13 21.99
CA ILE A 2 10.13 38.72 22.30
C ILE A 2 8.97 38.69 23.31
N CYS A 3 7.82 38.16 22.91
CA CYS A 3 6.70 37.95 23.81
C CYS A 3 6.86 36.62 24.54
N ARG A 4 6.80 36.73 25.87
CA ARG A 4 6.90 35.68 26.87
C ARG A 4 5.49 35.33 27.29
N PHE A 5 5.03 34.10 27.05
CA PHE A 5 3.83 33.59 27.73
C PHE A 5 4.03 32.12 28.10
N THR A 6 4.38 31.94 29.37
CA THR A 6 4.28 30.70 30.13
C THR A 6 2.81 30.45 30.45
N LEU A 7 2.28 29.26 30.17
CA LEU A 7 1.15 28.70 30.93
C LEU A 7 1.13 27.16 30.81
N ALA A 8 0.62 26.55 31.88
CA ALA A 8 1.00 25.25 32.40
C ALA A 8 0.21 24.04 31.85
N VAL A 9 0.87 22.90 32.06
CA VAL A 9 0.50 21.48 31.95
C VAL A 9 -0.91 21.13 32.49
N ALA A 10 -1.56 20.18 31.80
CA ALA A 10 -2.38 19.15 32.44
C ALA A 10 -2.10 17.79 31.77
N MET A 11 -1.44 16.89 32.50
CA MET A 11 -1.24 15.49 32.13
C MET A 11 -2.43 14.68 32.64
N ALA A 12 -3.18 14.03 31.75
CA ALA A 12 -4.17 13.02 32.12
C ALA A 12 -3.60 11.64 31.79
N ALA A 13 -3.18 10.90 32.83
CA ALA A 13 -2.81 9.50 32.74
C ALA A 13 -4.07 8.65 32.88
N ILE A 14 -4.35 7.80 31.88
CA ILE A 14 -5.38 6.76 31.95
C ILE A 14 -4.66 5.42 31.95
N THR A 15 -4.51 4.83 33.12
CA THR A 15 -4.06 3.45 33.28
C THR A 15 -5.29 2.54 33.40
N LEU A 16 -5.62 1.79 32.34
CA LEU A 16 -6.52 0.64 32.46
C LEU A 16 -5.68 -0.64 32.57
N THR A 17 -5.46 -1.06 33.81
CA THR A 17 -5.16 -2.45 34.15
C THR A 17 -6.49 -3.22 34.16
N GLY A 18 -6.56 -4.29 33.37
CA GLY A 18 -7.65 -5.24 33.36
C GLY A 18 -7.18 -6.60 32.86
N CYS A 19 -6.59 -7.40 33.74
CA CYS A 19 -6.35 -8.82 33.53
C CYS A 19 -7.60 -9.62 33.90
N THR A 20 -8.16 -10.40 32.97
CA THR A 20 -8.96 -11.58 33.33
C THR A 20 -8.50 -12.74 32.48
N SER A 21 -8.13 -13.82 33.13
CA SER A 21 -7.82 -15.11 32.53
C SER A 21 -9.11 -15.78 32.07
N HIS A 22 -9.16 -16.25 30.82
CA HIS A 22 -10.07 -17.32 30.43
C HIS A 22 -9.30 -18.42 29.69
N LYS A 23 -9.59 -19.65 30.12
CA LYS A 23 -8.96 -20.90 29.74
C LYS A 23 -9.30 -21.31 28.30
N LYS A 24 -8.35 -22.01 27.69
CA LYS A 24 -8.45 -23.08 26.66
C LYS A 24 -9.87 -23.51 26.28
N ASP A 25 -10.14 -23.55 24.96
CA ASP A 25 -10.56 -24.76 24.24
C ASP A 25 -10.51 -24.54 22.71
N GLU A 26 -9.61 -25.24 22.04
CA GLU A 26 -9.90 -25.94 20.76
C GLU A 26 -10.41 -27.35 21.16
N PRO A 27 -11.20 -28.10 20.36
CA PRO A 27 -11.12 -28.17 18.89
C PRO A 27 -12.45 -28.35 18.13
N ALA A 28 -12.35 -28.17 16.81
CA ALA A 28 -13.02 -28.86 15.70
C ALA A 28 -14.55 -29.19 15.77
N THR A 29 -15.30 -28.73 14.76
CA THR A 29 -15.88 -29.59 13.70
C THR A 29 -17.03 -28.88 12.97
N THR A 30 -16.82 -28.70 11.67
CA THR A 30 -17.77 -28.83 10.55
C THR A 30 -19.26 -28.56 10.80
N SER A 31 -19.80 -27.56 10.09
CA SER A 31 -21.13 -27.66 9.49
C SER A 31 -21.14 -26.96 8.13
N ILE A 32 -20.83 -27.74 7.10
CA ILE A 32 -21.41 -27.54 5.78
C ILE A 32 -22.93 -27.53 5.94
N THR A 33 -23.56 -26.40 5.64
CA THR A 33 -24.95 -26.38 5.18
C THR A 33 -24.97 -25.48 3.97
N ALA A 34 -24.74 -26.08 2.80
CA ALA A 34 -25.09 -25.47 1.54
C ALA A 34 -26.61 -25.23 1.56
N SER A 35 -27.01 -23.98 1.74
CA SER A 35 -28.41 -23.55 1.70
C SER A 35 -28.57 -22.49 0.60
N ALA A 36 -28.90 -22.99 -0.60
CA ALA A 36 -29.75 -22.39 -1.62
C ALA A 36 -29.53 -20.91 -2.03
N LYS A 37 -28.31 -20.37 -1.96
CA LYS A 37 -27.95 -19.12 -2.66
C LYS A 37 -26.81 -19.26 -3.67
N ASP A 38 -26.50 -20.50 -4.05
CA ASP A 38 -25.65 -20.87 -5.19
C ASP A 38 -26.23 -20.48 -6.58
N PHE A 39 -27.19 -19.54 -6.63
CA PHE A 39 -27.88 -19.11 -7.86
C PHE A 39 -27.55 -17.65 -8.29
N PHE A 40 -26.71 -16.91 -7.54
CA PHE A 40 -26.16 -15.62 -7.97
C PHE A 40 -24.65 -15.68 -8.20
N LYS A 41 -24.17 -16.77 -8.80
CA LYS A 41 -22.78 -16.93 -9.23
C LYS A 41 -22.52 -16.04 -10.46
N GLY A 42 -22.43 -14.73 -10.23
CA GLY A 42 -21.56 -13.88 -11.02
C GLY A 42 -20.11 -14.40 -10.91
N PRO A 43 -19.23 -14.06 -11.85
CA PRO A 43 -17.82 -14.44 -11.76
C PRO A 43 -17.28 -14.09 -10.36
N PRO A 44 -16.37 -14.90 -9.79
CA PRO A 44 -15.89 -14.68 -8.44
C PRO A 44 -15.39 -13.24 -8.33
N VAL A 45 -16.11 -12.43 -7.56
CA VAL A 45 -15.64 -11.12 -7.13
C VAL A 45 -14.47 -11.41 -6.20
N VAL A 46 -13.28 -11.42 -6.79
CA VAL A 46 -12.02 -11.30 -6.06
C VAL A 46 -12.15 -10.06 -5.19
N SER A 47 -12.06 -10.24 -3.88
CA SER A 47 -11.97 -9.13 -2.94
C SER A 47 -10.93 -8.13 -3.44
N ALA A 48 -11.24 -6.83 -3.34
CA ALA A 48 -10.24 -5.79 -3.57
C ALA A 48 -9.04 -6.11 -2.67
N GLU A 49 -7.95 -6.54 -3.28
CA GLU A 49 -6.67 -6.74 -2.63
C GLU A 49 -6.22 -5.38 -2.12
N ASP A 50 -6.12 -5.24 -0.81
CA ASP A 50 -5.71 -3.98 -0.16
C ASP A 50 -4.19 -3.87 0.00
N PHE A 51 -3.45 -4.91 -0.41
CA PHE A 51 -1.99 -5.05 -0.32
C PHE A 51 -1.41 -4.71 1.07
N SER A 52 -2.24 -4.80 2.11
CA SER A 52 -1.83 -4.51 3.49
C SER A 52 -1.30 -5.75 4.21
N THR A 53 -1.53 -6.94 3.64
CA THR A 53 -1.13 -8.23 4.20
C THR A 53 -0.45 -9.10 3.15
N GLY A 54 0.56 -9.88 3.57
CA GLY A 54 1.30 -10.75 2.67
C GLY A 54 2.67 -11.13 3.23
N PRO A 55 3.28 -12.23 2.75
CA PRO A 55 4.55 -12.74 3.25
C PRO A 55 5.78 -11.98 2.73
N THR A 56 5.63 -11.11 1.73
CA THR A 56 6.72 -10.34 1.14
C THR A 56 6.38 -8.85 1.14
N GLN A 57 7.40 -7.99 1.02
CA GLN A 57 7.24 -6.54 1.05
C GLN A 57 7.90 -5.88 -0.16
N VAL A 58 7.19 -4.91 -0.74
CA VAL A 58 7.68 -3.99 -1.77
C VAL A 58 7.46 -2.56 -1.27
N ASP A 59 8.54 -1.78 -1.22
CA ASP A 59 8.47 -0.37 -0.90
C ASP A 59 8.60 0.44 -2.19
N VAL A 60 7.53 1.14 -2.54
CA VAL A 60 7.46 2.01 -3.72
C VAL A 60 7.65 3.45 -3.26
N SER A 61 8.65 4.16 -3.79
CA SER A 61 9.02 5.50 -3.34
C SER A 61 8.97 6.49 -4.49
N HIS A 62 8.42 7.69 -4.28
CA HIS A 62 8.53 8.79 -5.23
C HIS A 62 9.85 9.53 -5.00
N VAL A 63 10.78 9.38 -5.95
CA VAL A 63 12.01 10.16 -5.98
C VAL A 63 11.69 11.54 -6.55
N THR A 64 11.74 12.55 -5.69
CA THR A 64 11.38 13.91 -6.10
C THR A 64 12.37 14.50 -7.09
N SER A 65 11.88 15.28 -8.04
CA SER A 65 12.70 16.02 -9.00
C SER A 65 12.16 17.43 -9.22
N ARG A 66 12.91 18.25 -9.96
CA ARG A 66 12.47 19.60 -10.38
C ARG A 66 11.30 19.56 -11.37
N THR A 67 11.11 18.44 -12.08
CA THR A 67 10.04 18.29 -13.06
C THR A 67 8.75 17.74 -12.47
N ASP A 68 8.71 17.48 -11.16
CA ASP A 68 7.47 17.09 -10.49
C ASP A 68 6.43 18.21 -10.57
N ASP A 69 5.22 17.86 -10.99
CA ASP A 69 4.06 18.74 -11.12
C ASP A 69 3.17 18.77 -9.85
N GLY A 70 3.54 18.00 -8.82
CA GLY A 70 2.80 17.88 -7.57
C GLY A 70 1.64 16.89 -7.62
N SER A 71 1.42 16.21 -8.75
CA SER A 71 0.36 15.21 -8.89
C SER A 71 0.64 13.97 -8.04
N ALA A 72 -0.41 13.40 -7.46
CA ALA A 72 -0.35 12.08 -6.84
C ALA A 72 -0.35 10.99 -7.93
N VAL A 73 0.50 9.97 -7.75
CA VAL A 73 0.50 8.78 -8.60
C VAL A 73 -0.28 7.67 -7.92
N TYR A 74 -1.23 7.07 -8.60
CA TYR A 74 -1.92 5.88 -8.11
C TYR A 74 -1.11 4.66 -8.53
N VAL A 75 -0.50 3.99 -7.56
CA VAL A 75 0.29 2.78 -7.78
C VAL A 75 -0.67 1.61 -7.98
N THR A 76 -0.31 0.74 -8.92
CA THR A 76 -1.04 -0.49 -9.21
C THR A 76 -0.11 -1.69 -9.10
N VAL A 77 -0.61 -2.81 -8.58
CA VAL A 77 0.07 -4.10 -8.64
C VAL A 77 -0.78 -5.05 -9.48
N ASP A 78 -0.17 -5.64 -10.50
CA ASP A 78 -0.86 -6.54 -11.45
C ASP A 78 -2.14 -5.94 -12.05
N GLY A 79 -2.13 -4.61 -12.21
CA GLY A 79 -3.24 -3.83 -12.76
C GLY A 79 -4.34 -3.45 -11.76
N LYS A 80 -4.22 -3.80 -10.48
CA LYS A 80 -5.18 -3.42 -9.42
C LYS A 80 -4.61 -2.29 -8.56
N ASP A 81 -5.48 -1.38 -8.14
CA ASP A 81 -5.07 -0.18 -7.40
C ASP A 81 -4.55 -0.56 -6.00
N ALA A 82 -3.33 -0.11 -5.69
CA ALA A 82 -2.63 -0.44 -4.46
C ALA A 82 -2.52 0.75 -3.49
N GLY A 83 -2.63 1.98 -4.00
CA GLY A 83 -2.65 3.18 -3.17
C GLY A 83 -2.11 4.41 -3.89
N ALA A 84 -2.32 5.57 -3.27
CA ALA A 84 -1.75 6.83 -3.75
C ALA A 84 -0.32 7.01 -3.22
N LEU A 85 0.61 7.27 -4.12
CA LEU A 85 1.97 7.69 -3.86
C LEU A 85 2.05 9.20 -4.05
N ILE A 86 2.03 9.92 -2.93
CA ILE A 86 2.16 11.38 -2.91
C ILE A 86 3.63 11.76 -3.09
N ARG A 87 3.86 12.97 -3.60
CA ARG A 87 5.20 13.51 -3.82
C ARG A 87 6.12 13.36 -2.61
N GLY A 88 7.25 12.69 -2.82
CA GLY A 88 8.28 12.43 -1.81
C GLY A 88 7.91 11.39 -0.75
N GLN A 89 6.74 10.75 -0.87
CA GLN A 89 6.34 9.67 0.04
C GLN A 89 6.75 8.31 -0.50
N SER A 90 6.60 7.31 0.38
CA SER A 90 6.72 5.90 0.06
C SER A 90 5.43 5.18 0.43
N LEU A 91 5.07 4.19 -0.39
CA LEU A 91 3.98 3.26 -0.18
C LEU A 91 4.56 1.87 0.08
N GLN A 92 4.24 1.29 1.22
CA GLN A 92 4.62 -0.07 1.59
C GLN A 92 3.50 -1.02 1.15
N LEU A 93 3.84 -2.03 0.36
CA LEU A 93 2.92 -3.01 -0.20
C LEU A 93 3.34 -4.41 0.25
N HIS A 94 2.38 -5.22 0.67
CA HIS A 94 2.59 -6.62 0.99
C HIS A 94 1.99 -7.51 -0.10
N LEU A 95 2.84 -8.35 -0.68
CA LEU A 95 2.50 -9.20 -1.82
C LEU A 95 2.72 -10.68 -1.50
N PRO A 96 2.03 -11.60 -2.18
CA PRO A 96 2.47 -12.99 -2.30
C PRO A 96 3.92 -13.07 -2.79
N ALA A 97 4.58 -14.21 -2.55
CA ALA A 97 5.89 -14.46 -3.15
C ALA A 97 5.70 -14.84 -4.63
N GLY A 98 6.44 -14.21 -5.54
CA GLY A 98 6.33 -14.47 -6.97
C GLY A 98 6.70 -13.30 -7.85
N GLU A 99 6.34 -13.39 -9.14
CA GLU A 99 6.46 -12.26 -10.07
C GLU A 99 5.21 -11.38 -10.01
N HIS A 100 5.43 -10.07 -9.92
CA HIS A 100 4.40 -9.04 -9.91
C HIS A 100 4.77 -7.89 -10.83
N GLN A 101 3.78 -7.15 -11.30
CA GLN A 101 3.95 -5.94 -12.10
C GLN A 101 3.57 -4.72 -11.28
N VAL A 102 4.56 -3.90 -10.91
CA VAL A 102 4.33 -2.63 -10.21
C VAL A 102 4.27 -1.51 -11.25
N GLY A 103 3.10 -0.92 -11.41
CA GLY A 103 2.86 0.19 -12.32
C GLY A 103 2.09 1.30 -11.62
N GLY A 104 1.47 2.16 -12.42
CA GLY A 104 0.59 3.18 -11.87
C GLY A 104 0.03 4.11 -12.93
N TYR A 105 -0.69 5.11 -12.47
CA TYR A 105 -1.24 6.14 -13.34
C TYR A 105 -1.44 7.46 -12.61
N VAL A 106 -1.58 8.53 -13.39
CA VAL A 106 -1.99 9.85 -12.89
C VAL A 106 -3.37 10.17 -13.45
N PRO A 107 -4.37 10.51 -12.62
CA PRO A 107 -5.68 10.93 -13.10
C PRO A 107 -5.58 12.30 -13.78
N THR A 108 -6.39 12.51 -14.82
CA THR A 108 -6.53 13.81 -15.49
C THR A 108 -7.41 14.77 -14.67
N LEU A 109 -7.23 16.08 -14.88
CA LEU A 109 -7.75 17.18 -14.02
C LEU A 109 -9.28 17.23 -13.82
N LEU A 110 -10.06 16.40 -14.51
CA LEU A 110 -11.52 16.33 -14.38
C LEU A 110 -12.04 14.88 -14.25
N GLY A 111 -11.15 13.93 -13.97
CA GLY A 111 -11.53 12.52 -13.79
C GLY A 111 -11.93 11.77 -15.07
N PHE A 112 -11.87 12.41 -16.25
CA PHE A 112 -12.28 11.80 -17.52
C PHE A 112 -11.27 10.83 -18.13
N GLY A 113 -10.17 10.55 -17.44
CA GLY A 113 -9.13 9.66 -17.93
C GLY A 113 -7.91 9.61 -17.03
N ARG A 114 -6.94 8.80 -17.44
CA ARG A 114 -5.68 8.60 -16.74
C ARG A 114 -4.52 8.50 -17.71
N VAL A 115 -3.35 8.96 -17.29
CA VAL A 115 -2.08 8.70 -17.96
C VAL A 115 -1.45 7.49 -17.29
N THR A 116 -1.40 6.37 -18.01
CA THR A 116 -0.80 5.13 -17.51
C THR A 116 0.71 5.18 -17.62
N ILE A 117 1.39 4.83 -16.54
CA ILE A 117 2.84 4.70 -16.45
C ILE A 117 3.18 3.22 -16.59
N PRO A 118 4.12 2.83 -17.48
CA PRO A 118 4.48 1.44 -17.69
C PRO A 118 4.92 0.76 -16.39
N ALA A 119 4.47 -0.48 -16.20
CA ALA A 119 4.84 -1.29 -15.05
C ALA A 119 6.27 -1.83 -15.18
N VAL A 120 6.91 -2.01 -14.03
CA VAL A 120 8.16 -2.76 -13.88
C VAL A 120 7.85 -4.13 -13.28
N LYS A 121 8.50 -5.17 -13.81
CA LYS A 121 8.41 -6.52 -13.23
C LYS A 121 9.26 -6.56 -11.96
N VAL A 122 8.70 -7.08 -10.88
CA VAL A 122 9.36 -7.27 -9.58
C VAL A 122 9.15 -8.72 -9.14
N THR A 123 10.22 -9.41 -8.76
CA THR A 123 10.13 -10.76 -8.19
C THR A 123 10.33 -10.70 -6.68
N THR A 124 9.29 -10.99 -5.91
CA THR A 124 9.29 -10.92 -4.44
C THR A 124 9.63 -12.27 -3.80
N THR A 125 10.41 -12.22 -2.72
CA THR A 125 10.66 -13.36 -1.83
C THR A 125 10.51 -12.92 -0.37
N PRO A 126 10.16 -13.83 0.57
CA PRO A 126 9.98 -13.45 1.98
C PRO A 126 11.24 -12.93 2.66
N GLU A 127 12.41 -13.20 2.07
CA GLU A 127 13.71 -12.90 2.67
C GLU A 127 14.18 -11.46 2.42
N LYS A 128 13.62 -10.78 1.41
CA LYS A 128 14.12 -9.48 0.95
C LYS A 128 13.00 -8.52 0.61
N VAL A 129 13.09 -7.32 1.17
CA VAL A 129 12.25 -6.19 0.78
C VAL A 129 12.71 -5.69 -0.59
N LYS A 130 11.79 -5.58 -1.54
CA LYS A 130 12.07 -4.97 -2.85
C LYS A 130 11.83 -3.46 -2.79
N LYS A 131 12.60 -2.70 -3.56
CA LYS A 131 12.49 -1.24 -3.64
C LYS A 131 12.18 -0.86 -5.08
N VAL A 132 11.16 -0.03 -5.26
CA VAL A 132 10.77 0.49 -6.57
C VAL A 132 10.74 2.00 -6.49
N ALA A 133 11.51 2.67 -7.34
CA ALA A 133 11.52 4.12 -7.46
C ALA A 133 10.54 4.55 -8.56
N TYR A 134 9.66 5.48 -8.26
CA TYR A 134 8.96 6.29 -9.24
C TYR A 134 9.72 7.59 -9.46
N THR A 135 9.98 7.93 -10.73
CA THR A 135 10.67 9.18 -11.09
C THR A 135 9.93 9.91 -12.21
N THR A 136 9.88 11.23 -12.09
CA THR A 136 9.59 12.14 -13.22
C THR A 136 10.90 12.80 -13.61
N GLY A 137 11.34 12.60 -14.85
CA GLY A 137 12.57 13.20 -15.36
C GLY A 137 12.32 13.88 -16.71
N LEU A 138 13.37 14.42 -17.33
CA LEU A 138 13.31 15.11 -18.63
C LEU A 138 12.75 14.25 -19.78
N LYS A 139 12.70 12.92 -19.60
CA LYS A 139 12.08 11.98 -20.54
C LYS A 139 10.61 11.76 -20.18
N LYS A 140 10.26 10.50 -19.91
CA LYS A 140 8.92 10.05 -19.52
C LYS A 140 8.94 9.55 -18.08
N PRO A 141 7.83 9.67 -17.33
CA PRO A 141 7.71 9.07 -16.00
C PRO A 141 7.91 7.54 -16.06
N ALA A 142 8.53 6.97 -15.04
CA ALA A 142 8.83 5.54 -15.00
C ALA A 142 8.96 5.00 -13.57
N PHE A 143 8.59 3.72 -13.42
CA PHE A 143 8.95 2.88 -12.28
C PHE A 143 10.22 2.08 -12.61
N THR A 144 11.13 2.01 -11.64
CA THR A 144 12.40 1.26 -11.76
C THR A 144 12.66 0.51 -10.47
N GLU A 145 13.00 -0.78 -10.54
CA GLU A 145 13.50 -1.51 -9.38
C GLU A 145 14.89 -0.95 -9.00
N THR A 146 15.10 -0.67 -7.72
CA THR A 146 16.38 -0.19 -7.20
C THR A 146 16.97 -1.20 -6.23
N ASP A 147 18.29 -1.36 -6.30
CA ASP A 147 19.02 -2.06 -5.25
C ASP A 147 19.02 -1.19 -3.99
N ALA A 148 18.90 -1.82 -2.82
CA ALA A 148 18.90 -1.14 -1.54
C ALA A 148 20.24 -0.38 -1.35
N GLY A 149 20.28 0.90 -1.68
CA GLY A 149 21.50 1.70 -1.50
C GLY A 149 21.67 2.99 -2.30
N GLN A 150 20.67 3.52 -3.01
CA GLN A 150 20.81 4.83 -3.67
C GLN A 150 19.59 5.72 -3.39
N GLY A 151 19.74 6.53 -2.34
CA GLY A 151 19.06 7.80 -2.13
C GLY A 151 20.11 8.91 -2.08
#